data_AF-A0A5Q0NWZ1-F1
#
_entry.id   AF-A0A5Q0NWZ1-F1
#
_cell.length_a   1.000
_cell.length_b   1.000
_cell.length_c   1.000
_cell.angle_alpha   90.00
_cell.angle_beta   90.00
_cell.angle_gamma   90.00
#
_symmetry.space_group_name_H-M   'P 1'
#
loop_
_entity.id
_entity.type
_entity.pdbx_description
1 polymer ?
#
loop_
_entity_poly.entity_id
_entity_poly.type
_entity_poly.pdbx_seq_one_letter_code
_entity_poly.pdbx_strand_id
1 'polypeptide(L)'
;MDITPYVESLRRDLAAAAATGDEEVRRAAERLGHALDPAARLAIMEAVSQAASEITAEMPAGGVDVRLDGRELAFVVDSLPPAPPTPPTPPAPPAAGAGAEDEEEDSVARITLRMPESVKARAEELAARSGQSLNAWLVQAIRAATQEHAVNVDIDLSSIPFLGSDPLGLGRPGNRRMTGWL
;
A
#
# COMPACT_ATOMS: atom_id res chain seq x y z
N MET A 1 -6.18 -29.93 1.68
CA MET A 1 -5.44 -30.98 2.42
C MET A 1 -6.37 -31.52 3.48
N ASP A 2 -6.77 -32.77 3.30
CA ASP A 2 -7.63 -33.47 4.25
C ASP A 2 -6.81 -34.00 5.43
N ILE A 3 -7.15 -33.56 6.64
CA ILE A 3 -6.49 -33.99 7.88
C ILE A 3 -7.18 -35.19 8.54
N THR A 4 -8.34 -35.61 8.03
CA THR A 4 -9.14 -36.71 8.57
C THR A 4 -8.37 -38.04 8.65
N PRO A 5 -7.56 -38.44 7.66
CA PRO A 5 -6.81 -39.70 7.73
C PRO A 5 -5.82 -39.75 8.90
N TYR A 6 -5.22 -38.62 9.27
CA TYR A 6 -4.25 -38.54 10.37
C TYR A 6 -4.94 -38.71 11.72
N VAL A 7 -6.11 -38.09 11.90
CA VAL A 7 -6.90 -38.21 13.14
C VAL A 7 -7.48 -39.61 13.28
N GLU A 8 -7.95 -40.20 12.17
CA GLU A 8 -8.42 -41.59 12.14
C GLU A 8 -7.30 -42.60 12.46
N SER A 9 -6.06 -42.33 12.02
CA SER A 9 -4.90 -43.13 12.40
C SER A 9 -4.65 -43.07 13.91
N LEU A 10 -4.64 -41.86 14.49
CA LEU A 10 -4.46 -41.70 15.94
C LEU A 10 -5.52 -42.44 16.76
N ARG A 11 -6.79 -42.40 16.31
CA ARG A 11 -7.87 -43.15 16.97
C ARG A 11 -7.64 -44.66 16.89
N ARG A 12 -7.20 -45.14 15.73
CA ARG A 12 -6.90 -46.57 15.52
C ARG A 12 -5.72 -47.02 16.39
N ASP A 13 -4.68 -46.20 16.49
CA ASP A 13 -3.50 -46.48 17.29
C ASP A 13 -3.84 -46.50 18.79
N LEU A 14 -4.68 -45.57 19.25
CA LEU A 14 -5.21 -45.56 20.62
C LEU A 14 -6.02 -46.83 20.92
N ALA A 15 -6.90 -47.24 19.99
CA ALA A 15 -7.69 -48.45 20.14
C ALA A 15 -6.81 -49.72 20.16
N ALA A 16 -5.79 -49.77 19.29
CA ALA A 16 -4.82 -50.86 19.25
C ALA A 16 -4.01 -50.95 20.56
N ALA A 17 -3.59 -49.82 21.12
CA ALA A 17 -2.89 -49.77 22.40
C ALA A 17 -3.77 -50.24 23.57
N ALA A 18 -5.08 -49.96 23.53
CA ALA A 18 -6.03 -50.39 24.55
C ALA A 18 -6.50 -51.84 24.38
N ALA A 19 -6.21 -52.50 23.25
CA ALA A 19 -6.71 -53.84 22.95
C ALA A 19 -6.16 -54.92 23.89
N THR A 20 -4.96 -54.71 24.46
CA THR A 20 -4.34 -55.61 25.44
C THR A 20 -4.86 -55.43 26.87
N GLY A 21 -5.65 -54.38 27.11
CA GLY A 21 -6.23 -54.08 28.42
C GLY A 21 -7.61 -54.69 28.64
N ASP A 22 -8.11 -54.47 29.85
CA ASP A 22 -9.45 -54.89 30.26
C ASP A 22 -10.56 -54.14 29.51
N GLU A 23 -11.79 -54.64 29.59
CA GLU A 23 -12.98 -54.05 28.96
C GLU A 23 -13.16 -52.56 29.32
N GLU A 24 -12.87 -52.20 30.57
CA GLU A 24 -12.95 -50.81 31.03
C GLU A 24 -11.96 -49.89 30.31
N VAL A 25 -10.72 -50.37 30.11
CA VAL A 25 -9.66 -49.64 29.39
C VAL A 25 -10.06 -49.44 27.94
N ARG A 26 -10.62 -50.46 27.29
CA ARG A 26 -11.08 -50.38 25.90
C ARG A 26 -12.21 -49.37 25.73
N ARG A 27 -13.19 -49.39 26.63
CA ARG A 27 -14.29 -48.40 26.65
C ARG A 27 -13.81 -46.98 26.92
N ALA A 28 -12.82 -46.82 27.79
CA ALA A 28 -12.21 -45.51 28.04
C ALA A 28 -11.49 -44.99 26.79
N ALA A 29 -10.72 -45.84 26.13
CA ALA A 29 -9.99 -45.51 24.91
C ALA A 29 -10.93 -45.10 23.75
N GLU A 30 -12.05 -45.80 23.55
CA GLU A 30 -13.06 -45.41 22.56
C GLU A 30 -13.65 -44.02 22.84
N ARG A 31 -14.05 -43.76 24.09
CA ARG A 31 -14.60 -42.45 24.47
C ARG A 31 -13.58 -41.33 24.31
N LEU A 32 -12.34 -41.57 24.73
CA LEU A 32 -11.24 -40.61 24.58
C LEU A 32 -10.93 -40.36 23.10
N GLY A 33 -10.90 -41.40 22.27
CA GLY A 33 -10.70 -41.28 20.82
C GLY A 33 -11.73 -40.38 20.16
N HIS A 34 -13.01 -40.47 20.57
CA HIS A 34 -14.05 -39.56 20.08
C HIS A 34 -13.93 -38.14 20.65
N ALA A 35 -13.58 -38.00 21.93
CA ALA A 35 -13.44 -36.70 22.57
C ALA A 35 -12.21 -35.90 22.06
N LEU A 36 -11.16 -36.60 21.63
CA LEU A 36 -9.93 -35.99 21.14
C LEU A 36 -9.98 -35.55 19.68
N ASP A 37 -10.95 -35.99 18.87
CA ASP A 37 -11.01 -35.65 17.42
C ASP A 37 -10.96 -34.13 17.18
N PRO A 38 -11.77 -33.28 17.85
CA PRO A 38 -11.71 -31.83 17.63
C PRO A 38 -10.39 -31.21 18.08
N ALA A 39 -9.83 -31.69 19.21
CA ALA A 39 -8.58 -31.18 19.77
C ALA A 39 -7.37 -31.56 18.90
N ALA A 40 -7.33 -32.79 18.40
CA ALA A 40 -6.29 -33.26 17.49
C ALA A 40 -6.30 -32.49 16.17
N ARG A 41 -7.49 -32.24 15.61
CA ARG A 41 -7.63 -31.40 14.41
C ARG A 41 -7.09 -30.00 14.64
N LEU A 42 -7.46 -29.36 15.75
CA LEU A 42 -6.98 -28.03 16.10
C LEU A 42 -5.45 -27.99 16.22
N ALA A 43 -4.85 -28.94 16.95
CA ALA A 43 -3.41 -29.03 17.13
C ALA A 43 -2.66 -29.20 15.79
N ILE A 44 -3.18 -30.02 14.88
CA ILE A 44 -2.59 -30.20 13.54
C ILE A 44 -2.67 -28.89 12.74
N MET A 45 -3.80 -28.18 12.78
CA MET A 45 -3.95 -26.90 12.08
C MET A 45 -2.98 -25.84 12.63
N GLU A 46 -2.83 -25.76 13.96
CA GLU A 46 -1.88 -24.85 14.60
C GLU A 46 -0.43 -25.16 14.21
N ALA A 47 -0.04 -26.44 14.25
CA ALA A 47 1.30 -26.87 13.84
C ALA A 47 1.60 -26.55 12.37
N VAL A 48 0.65 -26.79 11.47
CA VAL A 48 0.81 -26.47 10.04
C VAL A 48 0.88 -24.96 9.80
N SER A 49 0.06 -24.17 10.51
CA SER A 49 0.09 -22.70 10.43
C SER A 49 1.42 -22.12 10.93
N GLN A 50 1.97 -22.68 12.01
CA GLN A 50 3.28 -22.29 12.51
C GLN A 50 4.38 -22.65 11.50
N ALA A 51 4.36 -23.88 10.97
CA ALA A 51 5.33 -24.32 9.97
C ALA A 51 5.30 -23.43 8.70
N ALA A 52 4.11 -23.02 8.24
CA ALA A 52 3.99 -22.10 7.11
C ALA A 52 4.57 -20.71 7.42
N SER A 53 4.43 -20.24 8.67
CA SER A 53 5.01 -18.97 9.12
C SER A 53 6.54 -19.03 9.17
N GLU A 54 7.10 -20.14 9.65
CA GLU A 54 8.55 -20.38 9.66
C GLU A 54 9.12 -20.44 8.23
N ILE A 55 8.46 -21.16 7.32
CA ILE A 55 8.85 -21.21 5.90
C ILE A 55 8.80 -19.81 5.28
N THR A 56 7.73 -19.04 5.53
CA THR A 56 7.60 -17.69 5.00
C THR A 56 8.69 -16.75 5.51
N ALA A 57 9.13 -16.92 6.76
CA ALA A 57 10.22 -16.13 7.33
C ALA A 57 11.58 -16.42 6.66
N GLU A 58 11.78 -17.63 6.13
CA GLU A 58 12.99 -18.01 5.41
C GLU A 58 12.93 -17.70 3.89
N MET A 59 11.76 -17.31 3.36
CA MET A 59 11.58 -17.01 1.94
C MET A 59 12.04 -15.59 1.59
N PRO A 60 12.96 -15.40 0.62
CA PRO A 60 13.44 -14.07 0.23
C PRO A 60 12.41 -13.22 -0.54
N ALA A 61 11.47 -13.87 -1.23
CA ALA A 61 10.41 -13.22 -1.99
C ALA A 61 9.20 -14.15 -2.08
N GLY A 62 7.99 -13.58 -1.99
CA GLY A 62 6.76 -14.35 -1.85
C GLY A 62 6.52 -14.81 -0.41
N GLY A 63 5.56 -15.71 -0.22
CA GLY A 63 5.21 -16.28 1.08
C GLY A 63 4.25 -17.47 0.96
N VAL A 64 4.16 -18.27 2.03
CA VAL A 64 3.24 -19.41 2.12
C VAL A 64 2.29 -19.17 3.28
N ASP A 65 0.99 -19.11 2.97
CA ASP A 65 -0.08 -19.00 3.96
C ASP A 65 -0.96 -20.25 3.95
N VAL A 66 -1.62 -20.52 5.06
CA VAL A 66 -2.53 -21.66 5.24
C VAL A 66 -3.90 -21.13 5.55
N ARG A 67 -4.86 -21.46 4.68
CA ARG A 67 -6.26 -21.07 4.82
C ARG A 67 -7.13 -22.29 5.09
N LEU A 68 -8.21 -22.07 5.81
CA LEU A 68 -9.23 -23.09 6.01
C LEU A 68 -10.26 -22.99 4.88
N ASP A 69 -10.49 -24.11 4.20
CA ASP A 69 -11.60 -24.31 3.26
C ASP A 69 -12.52 -25.40 3.82
N GLY A 70 -13.53 -24.97 4.57
CA GLY A 70 -14.42 -25.86 5.30
C GLY A 70 -13.69 -26.69 6.36
N ARG A 71 -13.41 -27.96 6.05
CA ARG A 71 -12.67 -28.90 6.92
C ARG A 71 -11.27 -29.22 6.40
N GLU A 72 -10.90 -28.64 5.26
CA GLU A 72 -9.62 -28.87 4.62
C GLU A 72 -8.69 -27.67 4.78
N LEU A 73 -7.40 -27.94 4.82
CA LEU A 73 -6.35 -26.92 4.80
C LEU A 73 -5.92 -26.64 3.35
N ALA A 74 -5.95 -25.38 2.93
CA ALA A 74 -5.49 -24.94 1.62
C ALA A 74 -4.21 -24.10 1.79
N PHE A 75 -3.15 -24.46 1.07
CA PHE A 75 -1.93 -23.66 1.02
C PHE A 75 -2.05 -22.61 -0.08
N VAL A 76 -1.80 -21.36 0.27
CA VAL A 76 -1.69 -20.25 -0.67
C VAL A 76 -0.23 -19.86 -0.76
N VAL A 77 0.35 -20.02 -1.93
CA VAL A 77 1.74 -19.63 -2.19
C VAL A 77 1.69 -18.35 -3.00
N ASP A 78 2.07 -17.24 -2.39
CA ASP A 78 2.36 -16.00 -3.10
C ASP A 78 3.80 -16.10 -3.61
N SER A 79 3.99 -15.99 -4.92
CA SER A 79 5.32 -15.89 -5.51
C SER A 79 5.39 -14.54 -6.20
N LEU A 80 6.09 -13.59 -5.57
CA LEU A 80 6.31 -12.30 -6.18
C LEU A 80 7.21 -12.51 -7.42
N PRO A 81 6.82 -12.01 -8.61
CA PRO A 81 7.67 -12.13 -9.78
C PRO A 81 9.05 -11.52 -9.47
N PRO A 82 10.14 -12.12 -9.99
CA PRO A 82 11.48 -11.66 -9.71
C PRO A 82 11.56 -10.16 -9.98
N ALA A 83 12.01 -9.41 -8.99
CA ALA A 83 12.19 -7.96 -9.13
C ALA A 83 13.03 -7.72 -10.39
N PRO A 84 12.59 -6.82 -11.31
CA PRO A 84 13.43 -6.45 -12.42
C PRO A 84 14.79 -5.99 -11.87
N PRO A 85 15.91 -6.30 -12.55
CA PRO A 85 17.24 -6.01 -12.02
C PRO A 85 17.28 -4.56 -11.56
N THR A 86 17.60 -4.37 -10.27
CA THR A 86 17.82 -3.03 -9.72
C THR A 86 18.84 -2.34 -10.62
N PRO A 87 18.51 -1.17 -11.22
CA PRO A 87 19.51 -0.39 -11.92
C PRO A 87 20.67 -0.12 -10.94
N PRO A 88 21.91 -0.08 -11.42
CA PRO A 88 23.08 0.05 -10.57
C PRO A 88 22.89 1.21 -9.59
N THR A 89 23.14 0.97 -8.31
CA THR A 89 23.17 2.01 -7.28
C THR A 89 24.00 3.17 -7.82
N PRO A 90 23.44 4.39 -7.95
CA PRO A 90 24.22 5.55 -8.34
C PRO A 90 25.40 5.69 -7.36
N PRO A 91 26.60 6.07 -7.85
CA PRO A 91 27.78 6.17 -7.01
C PRO A 91 27.45 7.03 -5.78
N ALA A 92 27.91 6.57 -4.60
CA ALA A 92 27.78 7.34 -3.38
C ALA A 92 28.32 8.76 -3.64
N PRO A 93 27.61 9.82 -3.18
CA PRO A 93 28.08 11.18 -3.40
C PRO A 93 29.50 11.29 -2.86
N PRO A 94 30.44 11.87 -3.63
CA PRO A 94 31.80 12.07 -3.12
C PRO A 94 31.68 12.85 -1.81
N ALA A 95 32.29 12.31 -0.75
CA ALA A 95 32.53 13.07 0.46
C ALA A 95 33.17 14.39 0.03
N ALA A 96 32.61 15.51 0.47
CA ALA A 96 33.08 16.85 0.16
C ALA A 96 34.55 17.00 0.55
N GLY A 97 35.43 16.64 -0.39
CA GLY A 97 36.83 16.97 -0.44
C GLY A 97 36.94 18.10 -1.44
N ALA A 98 37.42 19.24 -0.96
CA ALA A 98 37.61 20.46 -1.72
C ALA A 98 38.30 20.23 -3.07
N GLY A 99 37.80 20.92 -4.10
CA GLY A 99 38.60 21.39 -5.22
C GLY A 99 38.10 21.01 -6.61
N ALA A 100 37.98 22.05 -7.46
CA ALA A 100 37.75 22.09 -8.91
C ALA A 100 36.31 21.73 -9.33
N GLU A 101 35.43 22.69 -9.60
CA GLU A 101 35.37 23.55 -10.81
C GLU A 101 35.14 22.71 -12.09
N ASP A 102 34.01 23.00 -12.74
CA ASP A 102 33.46 22.46 -14.00
C ASP A 102 32.52 21.23 -13.93
N GLU A 103 31.22 21.48 -13.67
CA GLU A 103 30.08 20.74 -14.24
C GLU A 103 28.74 21.45 -13.90
N GLU A 104 28.57 22.67 -14.42
CA GLU A 104 27.29 23.41 -14.38
C GLU A 104 26.46 23.10 -15.65
N GLU A 105 25.95 21.88 -15.79
CA GLU A 105 24.79 21.59 -16.66
C GLU A 105 24.22 20.20 -16.31
N ASP A 106 22.90 20.15 -16.07
CA ASP A 106 22.06 18.94 -16.02
C ASP A 106 21.99 18.06 -14.76
N SER A 107 21.87 18.66 -13.57
CA SER A 107 21.15 17.99 -12.47
C SER A 107 19.63 17.99 -12.73
N VAL A 108 19.14 17.06 -13.56
CA VAL A 108 17.71 16.90 -13.84
C VAL A 108 17.03 16.14 -12.70
N ALA A 109 16.21 16.84 -11.90
CA ALA A 109 15.41 16.21 -10.84
C ALA A 109 14.18 15.48 -11.44
N ARG A 110 14.00 14.21 -11.08
CA ARG A 110 12.84 13.40 -11.51
C ARG A 110 11.68 13.53 -10.53
N ILE A 111 10.50 13.91 -11.02
CA ILE A 111 9.29 14.11 -10.21
C ILE A 111 8.11 13.31 -10.81
N THR A 112 7.31 12.65 -9.97
CA THR A 112 6.05 12.01 -10.37
C THR A 112 4.86 12.87 -9.94
N LEU A 113 4.12 13.44 -10.90
CA LEU A 113 2.99 14.34 -10.66
C LEU A 113 1.65 13.61 -10.81
N ARG A 114 0.78 13.70 -9.79
CA ARG A 114 -0.62 13.23 -9.85
C ARG A 114 -1.54 14.43 -9.96
N MET A 115 -2.37 14.48 -11.00
CA MET A 115 -3.33 15.57 -11.21
C MET A 115 -4.69 15.03 -11.66
N PRO A 116 -5.78 15.78 -11.42
CA PRO A 116 -7.10 15.45 -11.98
C PRO A 116 -7.09 15.41 -13.51
N GLU A 117 -7.93 14.56 -14.10
CA GLU A 117 -8.02 14.37 -15.56
C GLU A 117 -8.33 15.68 -16.32
N SER A 118 -9.20 16.52 -15.76
CA SER A 118 -9.55 17.82 -16.35
C SER A 118 -8.36 18.76 -16.48
N VAL A 119 -7.42 18.71 -15.53
CA VAL A 119 -6.21 19.54 -15.54
C VAL A 119 -5.21 19.03 -16.58
N LYS A 120 -5.06 17.70 -16.68
CA LYS A 120 -4.22 17.07 -17.71
C LYS A 120 -4.69 17.43 -19.12
N ALA A 121 -6.00 17.28 -19.39
CA ALA A 121 -6.57 17.58 -20.72
C ALA A 121 -6.33 19.03 -21.14
N ARG A 122 -6.52 19.98 -20.21
CA ARG A 122 -6.28 21.41 -20.48
C ARG A 122 -4.79 21.73 -20.71
N ALA A 123 -3.89 21.05 -19.99
CA ALA A 123 -2.45 21.21 -20.19
C ALA A 123 -2.01 20.66 -21.57
N GLU A 124 -2.54 19.51 -22.00
CA GLU A 124 -2.26 18.94 -23.33
C GLU A 124 -2.72 19.87 -24.46
N GLU A 125 -3.88 20.51 -24.33
CA GLU A 125 -4.38 21.45 -25.32
C GLU A 125 -3.47 22.70 -25.44
N LEU A 126 -3.03 23.27 -24.31
CA LEU A 126 -2.13 24.43 -24.30
C LEU A 126 -0.73 24.09 -24.84
N ALA A 127 -0.24 22.87 -24.54
CA ALA A 127 1.00 22.37 -25.09
C ALA A 127 0.92 22.19 -26.61
N ALA A 128 -0.19 21.61 -27.11
CA ALA A 128 -0.43 21.39 -28.53
C ALA A 128 -0.52 22.72 -29.31
N ARG A 129 -1.19 23.75 -28.76
CA ARG A 129 -1.23 25.11 -29.36
C ARG A 129 0.16 25.74 -29.47
N SER A 130 1.06 25.39 -28.55
CA SER A 130 2.44 25.89 -28.53
C SER A 130 3.40 25.02 -29.35
N GLY A 131 2.93 23.94 -29.98
CA GLY A 131 3.75 22.99 -30.74
C GLY A 131 4.76 22.22 -29.87
N GLN A 132 4.52 22.11 -28.57
CA GLN A 132 5.44 21.52 -27.59
C GLN A 132 4.87 20.22 -27.01
N SER A 133 5.75 19.33 -26.55
CA SER A 133 5.32 18.17 -25.75
C SER A 133 4.82 18.65 -24.38
N LEU A 134 3.90 17.89 -23.78
CA LEU A 134 3.38 18.19 -22.44
C LEU A 134 4.51 18.36 -21.41
N ASN A 135 5.54 17.52 -21.47
CA ASN A 135 6.69 17.61 -20.56
C ASN A 135 7.47 18.91 -20.73
N ALA A 136 7.77 19.31 -21.97
CA ALA A 136 8.48 20.56 -22.26
C ALA A 136 7.65 21.78 -21.82
N TRP A 137 6.35 21.76 -22.11
CA TRP A 137 5.43 22.81 -21.71
C TRP A 137 5.31 22.93 -20.17
N LEU A 138 5.24 21.81 -19.44
CA LEU A 138 5.22 21.80 -17.97
C LEU A 138 6.53 22.32 -17.38
N VAL A 139 7.68 21.94 -17.92
CA VAL A 139 8.98 22.45 -17.48
C VAL A 139 9.05 23.96 -17.68
N GLN A 140 8.58 24.47 -18.83
CA GLN A 140 8.53 25.90 -19.10
C GLN A 140 7.56 26.64 -18.18
N ALA A 141 6.39 26.07 -17.91
CA ALA A 141 5.39 26.65 -17.00
C ALA A 141 5.93 26.73 -15.56
N ILE A 142 6.60 25.67 -15.09
CA ILE A 142 7.24 25.66 -13.76
C ILE A 142 8.39 26.66 -13.72
N ARG A 143 9.23 26.70 -14.77
CA ARG A 143 10.31 27.68 -14.90
C ARG A 143 9.79 29.11 -14.86
N ALA A 144 8.70 29.41 -15.56
CA ALA A 144 8.06 30.72 -15.52
C ALA A 144 7.47 31.03 -14.13
N ALA A 145 6.93 30.03 -13.42
CA ALA A 145 6.44 30.19 -12.06
C ALA A 145 7.56 30.37 -11.02
N THR A 146 8.79 29.91 -11.31
CA THR A 146 9.94 29.99 -10.40
C THR A 146 10.91 31.14 -10.71
N GLN A 147 10.88 31.73 -11.91
CA GLN A 147 11.74 32.85 -12.36
C GLN A 147 11.37 34.25 -11.82
N GLU A 148 10.74 34.32 -10.63
CA GLU A 148 10.34 35.54 -9.90
C GLU A 148 9.13 36.33 -10.43
N HIS A 149 8.27 36.73 -9.47
CA HIS A 149 7.15 37.66 -9.62
C HIS A 149 6.20 37.35 -10.78
N ALA A 150 5.33 36.36 -10.58
CA ALA A 150 3.97 36.53 -11.10
C ALA A 150 3.43 37.82 -10.48
N VAL A 151 3.52 38.89 -11.26
CA VAL A 151 2.79 40.13 -11.06
C VAL A 151 1.36 39.71 -10.70
N ASN A 152 0.97 39.90 -9.44
CA ASN A 152 -0.44 40.07 -9.13
C ASN A 152 -0.84 41.33 -9.87
N VAL A 153 -1.23 41.17 -11.14
CA VAL A 153 -2.06 42.15 -11.83
C VAL A 153 -3.45 41.97 -11.22
N ASP A 154 -3.57 42.38 -9.96
CA ASP A 154 -4.83 42.81 -9.41
C ASP A 154 -5.11 44.15 -10.11
N ILE A 155 -5.73 44.08 -11.30
CA ILE A 155 -6.38 45.26 -11.85
C ILE A 155 -7.57 45.48 -10.92
N ASP A 156 -7.33 46.26 -9.89
CA ASP A 156 -8.37 46.77 -9.02
C ASP A 156 -9.21 47.76 -9.83
N LEU A 157 -10.23 47.24 -10.53
CA LEU A 157 -11.25 48.04 -11.23
C LEU A 157 -12.14 48.85 -10.27
N SER A 158 -11.82 48.82 -8.98
CA SER A 158 -12.49 49.44 -7.84
C SER A 158 -12.10 50.91 -7.64
N SER A 159 -11.03 51.38 -8.27
CA SER A 159 -10.52 52.76 -8.13
C SER A 159 -10.59 53.57 -9.43
N ILE A 160 -11.60 53.31 -10.26
CA ILE A 160 -12.09 54.34 -11.18
C ILE A 160 -13.03 55.25 -10.38
N PRO A 161 -12.72 56.55 -10.18
CA PRO A 161 -13.65 57.49 -9.60
C PRO A 161 -14.68 57.86 -10.67
N PHE A 162 -15.63 56.96 -10.96
CA PHE A 162 -16.90 57.39 -11.53
C PHE A 162 -17.80 57.81 -10.38
N LEU A 163 -17.92 59.13 -10.25
CA LEU A 163 -18.92 59.86 -9.51
C LEU A 163 -20.32 59.26 -9.78
N GLY A 164 -20.84 58.47 -8.84
CA GLY A 164 -22.16 57.84 -8.95
C GLY A 164 -22.71 57.50 -7.57
N SER A 165 -23.48 58.44 -7.01
CA SER A 165 -24.15 58.40 -5.71
C SER A 165 -25.11 57.22 -5.51
N ASP A 166 -25.14 56.72 -4.27
CA ASP A 166 -26.14 55.77 -3.72
C ASP A 166 -27.59 56.11 -4.06
N PRO A 167 -28.45 55.07 -4.17
CA PRO A 167 -29.79 55.16 -3.65
C PRO A 167 -30.05 54.03 -2.64
N LEU A 168 -30.28 54.42 -1.39
CA LEU A 168 -31.21 53.77 -0.45
C LEU A 168 -30.99 52.27 -0.14
N GLY A 169 -30.26 52.01 0.94
CA GLY A 169 -30.89 51.39 2.12
C GLY A 169 -30.86 49.86 2.29
N LEU A 170 -30.51 49.49 3.54
CA LEU A 170 -30.86 48.29 4.31
C LEU A 170 -30.20 46.94 3.96
N GLY A 171 -29.67 46.30 5.01
CA GLY A 171 -29.61 44.84 5.09
C GLY A 171 -28.37 44.25 5.78
N ARG A 172 -28.34 44.25 7.12
CA ARG A 172 -27.61 43.25 7.94
C ARG A 172 -28.47 41.97 8.03
N PRO A 173 -28.05 40.82 8.63
CA PRO A 173 -26.74 40.43 9.19
C PRO A 173 -26.31 38.94 8.98
N GLY A 174 -25.13 38.59 9.51
CA GLY A 174 -24.80 37.26 10.09
C GLY A 174 -24.05 36.30 9.16
N ASN A 175 -23.15 35.41 9.59
CA ASN A 175 -22.73 34.93 10.91
C ASN A 175 -21.45 34.05 10.68
N ARG A 176 -20.40 34.20 11.51
CA ARG A 176 -19.57 33.14 12.17
C ARG A 176 -19.19 31.87 11.35
N ARG A 177 -17.93 31.39 11.31
CA ARG A 177 -17.04 30.97 12.43
C ARG A 177 -15.62 30.69 11.91
N MET A 178 -14.65 30.95 12.78
CA MET A 178 -13.23 30.63 12.62
C MET A 178 -12.95 29.14 12.76
N THR A 179 -11.91 28.77 12.02
CA THR A 179 -11.15 27.53 11.94
C THR A 179 -10.39 27.19 13.23
N GLY A 180 -10.25 25.89 13.48
CA GLY A 180 -9.12 25.36 14.23
C GLY A 180 -9.01 23.87 13.91
N TRP A 181 -7.81 23.40 13.58
CA TRP A 181 -7.27 22.07 13.90
C TRP A 181 -5.74 22.12 13.83
N LEU A 182 -5.13 21.40 14.76
CA LEU A 182 -3.70 21.06 14.89
C LEU A 182 -3.18 20.29 13.67
#